data_AF-A0A820IVI0-F1
#
_entry.id   AF-A0A820IVI0-F1
#
_cell.length_a   1.000
_cell.length_b   1.000
_cell.length_c   1.000
_cell.angle_alpha   90.00
_cell.angle_beta   90.00
_cell.angle_gamma   90.00
#
_symmetry.space_group_name_H-M   'P 1'
#
loop_
_entity.id
_entity.type
_entity.pdbx_description
1 polymer ?
#
loop_
_entity_poly.entity_id
_entity_poly.type
_entity_poly.pdbx_seq_one_letter_code
_entity_poly.pdbx_strand_id
1 'polypeptide(L)'
;MFQQLSGLSNVSTVGGAFIRGAGGTLVTASDSDDVTRSKVSAAATISGEFLTGVTSLNMLIIDKPTTYEKIDASTNKSLASSVIVLAVKRNTNVSTPLNISLFLQVLTEYQPSVNANYFCSFYDATKLTWNEFGCTKPRYNLEFDRYECSCNHTTTFALVWLPKVPLTRNLNAQDIASLIFQSVSICCFLAIIVHAIFIRIRDPIMSLRTNDALPLISYAVTMILFVFFIALAMTVYTKETYDDEEQCFLSSSVLMFFVYFFLIFMFCVKTSVGYFNYLRFVRLFPEPSYRRLFILLVISFFISITWVAFAAGFNSNASFQITKLYPYKLCWFTRDVIYYFLTIPVGIFLLINIFIFIRVAQRILHHVRNATSPHHSYERMKQCVVILFLSCATQGIGWLLGPFLTFASEDTANVLGWFFIIFNGLEGLWVILIYLVVRSQRMDEQKRVTTVREFRKSQQSKSTSRRYKQSSREDNEQEDRSIGRETEVKHRNTDNEASRSFDDPRDIIMMGSRVDGNTLTSYC
;
A
#
# COMPACT_ATOMS: atom_id res chain seq x y z
N MET A 1 6.54 -53.13 -5.22
CA MET A 1 7.07 -54.51 -5.31
C MET A 1 8.28 -54.56 -4.36
N PHE A 2 8.31 -55.49 -3.40
CA PHE A 2 9.44 -55.67 -2.49
C PHE A 2 10.40 -56.69 -3.09
N GLN A 3 11.66 -56.33 -3.34
CA GLN A 3 12.71 -57.29 -3.66
C GLN A 3 13.95 -56.97 -2.83
N GLN A 4 14.26 -57.87 -1.90
CA GLN A 4 15.43 -57.80 -1.02
C GLN A 4 16.63 -58.40 -1.76
N LEU A 5 17.73 -57.63 -1.85
CA LEU A 5 18.96 -58.04 -2.50
C LEU A 5 19.89 -58.72 -1.47
N SER A 6 19.90 -60.05 -1.47
CA SER A 6 20.93 -60.87 -0.80
C SER A 6 21.68 -61.69 -1.86
N GLY A 7 23.00 -61.59 -1.86
CA GLY A 7 23.85 -61.87 -3.03
C GLY A 7 24.19 -63.33 -3.36
N LEU A 8 25.23 -63.44 -4.21
CA LEU A 8 25.90 -64.62 -4.80
C LEU A 8 25.38 -65.11 -6.16
N SER A 9 25.74 -64.38 -7.22
CA SER A 9 26.11 -64.93 -8.54
C SER A 9 26.83 -63.84 -9.34
N ASN A 10 27.69 -64.20 -10.29
CA ASN A 10 28.65 -63.39 -11.09
C ASN A 10 28.08 -62.23 -11.93
N VAL A 11 27.03 -61.58 -11.47
CA VAL A 11 26.33 -60.49 -12.12
C VAL A 11 26.24 -59.36 -11.10
N SER A 12 27.13 -58.37 -11.23
CA SER A 12 27.10 -57.17 -10.38
C SER A 12 25.80 -56.41 -10.66
N THR A 13 24.84 -56.54 -9.74
CA THR A 13 23.62 -55.75 -9.78
C THR A 13 23.99 -54.28 -9.56
N VAL A 14 23.66 -53.44 -10.52
CA VAL A 14 23.99 -52.00 -10.54
C VAL A 14 22.78 -51.11 -10.31
N GLY A 15 21.56 -51.67 -10.32
CA GLY A 15 20.36 -50.88 -10.17
C GLY A 15 19.06 -51.67 -10.27
N GLY A 16 17.97 -50.93 -10.44
CA GLY A 16 16.62 -51.45 -10.60
C GLY A 16 15.83 -50.62 -11.60
N ALA A 17 14.99 -51.28 -12.38
CA ALA A 17 14.09 -50.65 -13.34
C ALA A 17 12.65 -51.13 -13.09
N PHE A 18 11.69 -50.29 -13.44
CA PHE A 18 10.28 -50.55 -13.27
C PHE A 18 9.52 -50.02 -14.49
N ILE A 19 8.68 -50.89 -15.04
CA ILE A 19 7.74 -50.56 -16.10
C ILE A 19 6.34 -50.79 -15.54
N ARG A 20 5.53 -49.72 -15.55
CA ARG A 20 4.17 -49.77 -15.02
C ARG A 20 3.33 -50.79 -15.80
N GLY A 21 2.66 -51.67 -15.07
CA GLY A 21 1.88 -52.78 -15.63
C GLY A 21 2.69 -54.03 -15.99
N ALA A 22 4.01 -53.94 -16.16
CA ALA A 22 4.88 -55.08 -16.48
C ALA A 22 5.73 -55.56 -15.27
N GLY A 23 5.94 -54.70 -14.27
CA GLY A 23 6.65 -55.04 -13.04
C GLY A 23 8.07 -54.47 -12.95
N GLY A 24 8.82 -54.90 -11.94
CA GLY A 24 10.21 -54.49 -11.72
C GLY A 24 11.20 -55.52 -12.23
N THR A 25 12.35 -55.06 -12.70
CA THR A 25 13.48 -55.89 -13.12
C THR A 25 14.78 -55.40 -12.46
N LEU A 26 15.69 -56.34 -12.21
CA LEU A 26 17.02 -56.04 -11.72
C LEU A 26 17.89 -55.56 -12.88
N VAL A 27 18.70 -54.53 -12.63
CA VAL A 27 19.64 -54.00 -13.62
C VAL A 27 21.03 -54.48 -13.26
N THR A 28 21.64 -55.16 -14.21
CA THR A 28 22.97 -55.75 -14.08
C THR A 28 23.98 -54.90 -14.85
N ALA A 29 25.27 -55.07 -14.60
CA ALA A 29 26.29 -54.33 -15.37
C ALA A 29 26.23 -54.61 -16.88
N SER A 30 25.76 -55.80 -17.31
CA SER A 30 25.57 -56.12 -18.74
C SER A 30 24.34 -55.45 -19.33
N ASP A 31 23.28 -55.27 -18.54
CA ASP A 31 21.97 -54.80 -19.02
C ASP A 31 21.74 -53.31 -18.73
N SER A 32 22.73 -52.64 -18.15
CA SER A 32 22.66 -51.21 -17.81
C SER A 32 22.41 -50.34 -19.05
N ASP A 33 23.03 -50.67 -20.18
CA ASP A 33 22.84 -49.96 -21.44
C ASP A 33 21.42 -50.12 -21.98
N ASP A 34 20.81 -51.30 -21.81
CA ASP A 34 19.45 -51.56 -22.25
C ASP A 34 18.42 -50.71 -21.49
N VAL A 35 18.63 -50.47 -20.20
CA VAL A 35 17.78 -49.59 -19.39
C VAL A 35 17.91 -48.13 -19.81
N THR A 36 19.12 -47.70 -20.17
CA THR A 36 19.33 -46.34 -20.70
C THR A 36 18.68 -46.13 -22.06
N ARG A 37 18.42 -47.20 -22.84
CA ARG A 37 17.85 -47.13 -24.19
C ARG A 37 16.42 -47.70 -24.31
N SER A 38 15.73 -47.90 -23.19
CA SER A 38 14.37 -48.45 -23.18
C SER A 38 13.38 -47.54 -22.48
N LYS A 39 12.09 -47.70 -22.81
CA LYS A 39 11.00 -46.98 -22.14
C LYS A 39 10.73 -47.62 -20.77
N VAL A 40 11.18 -46.96 -19.71
CA VAL A 40 10.95 -47.36 -18.32
C VAL A 40 10.19 -46.25 -17.59
N SER A 41 9.28 -46.65 -16.70
CA SER A 41 8.49 -45.70 -15.92
C SER A 41 9.32 -45.11 -14.77
N ALA A 42 10.18 -45.91 -14.16
CA ALA A 42 11.17 -45.46 -13.19
C ALA A 42 12.37 -46.39 -13.18
N ALA A 43 13.59 -45.87 -13.16
CA ALA A 43 14.79 -46.67 -12.97
C ALA A 43 15.86 -45.87 -12.23
N ALA A 44 16.74 -46.58 -11.55
CA ALA A 44 17.95 -46.01 -11.00
C ALA A 44 19.13 -46.96 -11.21
N THR A 45 20.27 -46.41 -11.61
CA THR A 45 21.51 -47.17 -11.87
C THR A 45 22.71 -46.47 -11.24
N ILE A 46 23.69 -47.26 -10.83
CA ILE A 46 24.95 -46.78 -10.22
C ILE A 46 26.10 -47.41 -10.97
N SER A 47 27.03 -46.61 -11.50
CA SER A 47 28.17 -47.18 -12.24
C SER A 47 29.00 -48.11 -11.34
N GLY A 48 29.47 -49.23 -11.90
CA GLY A 48 30.17 -50.27 -11.15
C GLY A 48 31.40 -49.78 -10.38
N GLU A 49 32.08 -48.73 -10.87
CA GLU A 49 33.22 -48.10 -10.20
C GLU A 49 32.86 -47.51 -8.82
N PHE A 50 31.64 -47.00 -8.65
CA PHE A 50 31.14 -46.42 -7.41
C PHE A 50 30.60 -47.47 -6.42
N LEU A 51 30.48 -48.73 -6.84
CA LEU A 51 30.00 -49.85 -6.02
C LEU A 51 31.14 -50.62 -5.34
N THR A 52 32.39 -50.16 -5.47
CA THR A 52 33.54 -50.73 -4.77
C THR A 52 33.34 -50.67 -3.24
N GLY A 53 33.46 -51.83 -2.58
CA GLY A 53 33.28 -51.96 -1.12
C GLY A 53 31.82 -51.98 -0.62
N VAL A 54 30.83 -51.93 -1.53
CA VAL A 54 29.40 -52.06 -1.19
C VAL A 54 29.06 -53.52 -0.88
N THR A 55 28.40 -53.76 0.25
CA THR A 55 27.98 -55.10 0.69
C THR A 55 26.51 -55.37 0.45
N SER A 56 25.69 -54.32 0.42
CA SER A 56 24.27 -54.41 0.08
C SER A 56 23.82 -53.13 -0.59
N LEU A 57 23.10 -53.28 -1.71
CA LEU A 57 22.40 -52.24 -2.43
C LEU A 57 20.92 -52.59 -2.31
N ASN A 58 20.11 -51.71 -1.72
CA ASN A 58 18.67 -51.90 -1.61
C ASN A 58 17.98 -50.76 -2.36
N MET A 59 17.07 -51.13 -3.25
CA MET A 59 16.29 -50.18 -4.03
C MET A 59 14.82 -50.56 -3.96
N LEU A 60 13.98 -49.57 -3.69
CA LEU A 60 12.54 -49.73 -3.67
C LEU A 60 11.93 -48.66 -4.57
N ILE A 61 11.18 -49.10 -5.58
CA ILE A 61 10.42 -48.21 -6.46
C ILE A 61 8.95 -48.31 -6.06
N ILE A 62 8.36 -47.16 -5.73
CA ILE A 62 6.97 -47.02 -5.33
C ILE A 62 6.22 -46.33 -6.47
N ASP A 63 5.44 -47.11 -7.22
CA ASP A 63 4.46 -46.59 -8.17
C ASP A 63 3.25 -46.03 -7.40
N LYS A 64 2.70 -44.91 -7.87
CA LYS A 64 1.59 -44.17 -7.20
C LYS A 64 1.80 -43.96 -5.69
N PRO A 65 2.84 -43.22 -5.29
CA PRO A 65 3.18 -43.03 -3.89
C PRO A 65 2.27 -41.98 -3.23
N THR A 66 1.00 -42.33 -2.98
CA THR A 66 -0.03 -41.43 -2.40
C THR A 66 0.39 -40.79 -1.07
N THR A 67 1.20 -41.50 -0.27
CA THR A 67 1.74 -40.97 0.98
C THR A 67 2.61 -39.74 0.77
N TYR A 68 3.29 -39.63 -0.38
CA TYR A 68 4.25 -38.56 -0.70
C TYR A 68 3.62 -37.35 -1.40
N GLU A 69 2.32 -37.40 -1.70
CA GLU A 69 1.61 -36.37 -2.46
C GLU A 69 1.53 -35.02 -1.72
N LYS A 70 1.35 -35.07 -0.39
CA LYS A 70 1.04 -33.88 0.45
C LYS A 70 2.07 -33.61 1.56
N ILE A 71 3.26 -34.20 1.44
CA ILE A 71 4.25 -34.10 2.52
C ILE A 71 4.93 -32.72 2.56
N ASP A 72 5.15 -32.08 1.40
CA ASP A 72 5.78 -30.77 1.33
C ASP A 72 4.72 -29.66 1.26
N ALA A 73 4.31 -29.18 2.43
CA ALA A 73 3.37 -28.05 2.56
C ALA A 73 4.05 -26.67 2.42
N SER A 74 5.38 -26.62 2.35
CA SER A 74 6.13 -25.36 2.49
C SER A 74 6.63 -24.79 1.17
N THR A 75 7.00 -25.65 0.22
CA THR A 75 7.60 -25.21 -1.05
C THR A 75 6.61 -25.18 -2.22
N ASN A 76 5.35 -25.61 -2.01
CA ASN A 76 4.33 -25.79 -3.05
C ASN A 76 4.75 -26.72 -4.20
N LYS A 77 5.79 -27.54 -4.01
CA LYS A 77 6.20 -28.58 -4.96
C LYS A 77 5.21 -29.74 -4.90
N SER A 78 4.78 -30.19 -6.07
CA SER A 78 3.90 -31.35 -6.21
C SER A 78 4.67 -32.51 -6.80
N LEU A 79 4.31 -33.73 -6.41
CA LEU A 79 4.93 -34.93 -6.97
C LEU A 79 4.57 -35.10 -8.47
N ALA A 80 5.50 -35.58 -9.29
CA ALA A 80 5.31 -35.83 -10.73
C ALA A 80 5.50 -37.31 -11.13
N SER A 81 6.32 -38.07 -10.42
CA SER A 81 6.74 -39.43 -10.80
C SER A 81 6.57 -40.46 -9.67
N SER A 82 6.90 -41.71 -9.97
CA SER A 82 7.20 -42.73 -8.95
C SER A 82 8.34 -42.27 -8.03
N VAL A 83 8.34 -42.80 -6.79
CA VAL A 83 9.36 -42.53 -5.79
C VAL A 83 10.38 -43.67 -5.78
N ILE A 84 11.67 -43.35 -5.80
CA ILE A 84 12.78 -44.30 -5.72
C ILE A 84 13.48 -44.13 -4.37
N VAL A 85 13.40 -45.14 -3.52
CA VAL A 85 14.15 -45.20 -2.25
C VAL A 85 15.41 -46.02 -2.47
N LEU A 86 16.55 -45.43 -2.16
CA LEU A 86 17.85 -46.06 -2.33
C LEU A 86 18.62 -46.08 -1.01
N ALA A 87 19.11 -47.27 -0.62
CA ALA A 87 19.97 -47.44 0.53
C ALA A 87 21.17 -48.31 0.17
N VAL A 88 22.36 -47.85 0.55
CA VAL A 88 23.63 -48.55 0.29
C VAL A 88 24.32 -48.83 1.62
N LYS A 89 24.72 -50.09 1.82
CA LYS A 89 25.55 -50.51 2.96
C LYS A 89 26.96 -50.82 2.47
N ARG A 90 27.97 -50.24 3.12
CA ARG A 90 29.39 -50.38 2.75
C ARG A 90 30.19 -51.02 3.90
N ASN A 91 31.24 -51.77 3.58
CA ASN A 91 32.09 -52.42 4.58
C ASN A 91 33.19 -51.49 5.14
N THR A 92 33.46 -50.37 4.47
CA THR A 92 34.57 -49.47 4.77
C THR A 92 34.07 -48.14 5.36
N ASN A 93 34.85 -47.56 6.28
CA ASN A 93 34.61 -46.22 6.85
C ASN A 93 34.90 -45.07 5.87
N VAL A 94 35.22 -45.38 4.60
CA VAL A 94 35.55 -44.39 3.58
C VAL A 94 34.32 -44.17 2.69
N SER A 95 33.75 -42.97 2.77
CA SER A 95 32.66 -42.54 1.90
C SER A 95 33.20 -42.14 0.53
N THR A 96 33.22 -43.06 -0.43
CA THR A 96 33.42 -42.69 -1.84
C THR A 96 32.19 -41.93 -2.35
N PRO A 97 32.38 -40.91 -3.21
CA PRO A 97 31.26 -40.20 -3.82
C PRO A 97 30.44 -41.19 -4.65
N LEU A 98 29.13 -41.14 -4.49
CA LEU A 98 28.20 -41.91 -5.31
C LEU A 98 27.75 -41.05 -6.48
N ASN A 99 27.39 -41.69 -7.59
CA ASN A 99 26.72 -41.05 -8.70
C ASN A 99 25.61 -41.98 -9.18
N ILE A 100 24.38 -41.64 -8.82
CA ILE A 100 23.19 -42.42 -9.10
C ILE A 100 22.47 -41.75 -10.26
N SER A 101 22.33 -42.47 -11.38
CA SER A 101 21.53 -42.01 -12.52
C SER A 101 20.08 -42.42 -12.31
N LEU A 102 19.16 -41.46 -12.40
CA LEU A 102 17.74 -41.63 -12.20
C LEU A 102 17.00 -41.37 -13.51
N PHE A 103 16.04 -42.24 -13.82
CA PHE A 103 15.16 -42.17 -14.99
C PHE A 103 13.73 -42.17 -14.49
N LEU A 104 12.98 -41.08 -14.72
CA LEU A 104 11.68 -40.85 -14.09
C LEU A 104 10.68 -40.38 -15.15
N GLN A 105 9.66 -41.20 -15.42
CA GLN A 105 8.54 -40.83 -16.27
C GLN A 105 7.49 -40.05 -15.45
N VAL A 106 6.88 -39.04 -16.08
CA VAL A 106 5.75 -38.31 -15.49
C VAL A 106 4.53 -39.23 -15.48
N LEU A 107 3.93 -39.43 -14.32
CA LEU A 107 2.72 -40.23 -14.21
C LEU A 107 1.51 -39.40 -14.65
N THR A 108 0.62 -39.98 -15.46
CA THR A 108 -0.56 -39.29 -16.02
C THR A 108 -1.45 -38.66 -14.95
N GLU A 109 -1.63 -39.32 -13.81
CA GLU A 109 -2.42 -38.78 -12.67
C GLU A 109 -1.74 -37.62 -11.93
N TYR A 110 -0.43 -37.45 -12.10
CA TYR A 110 0.36 -36.36 -11.50
C TYR A 110 0.81 -35.33 -12.53
N GLN A 111 0.35 -35.48 -13.77
CA GLN A 111 0.68 -34.55 -14.83
C GLN A 111 -0.01 -33.20 -14.54
N PRO A 112 0.74 -32.10 -14.50
CA PRO A 112 0.17 -30.80 -14.22
C PRO A 112 -0.77 -30.36 -15.36
N SER A 113 -1.90 -29.75 -14.99
CA SER A 113 -2.81 -29.10 -15.94
C SER A 113 -2.28 -27.76 -16.46
N VAL A 114 -1.14 -27.31 -15.94
CA VAL A 114 -0.46 -26.05 -16.26
C VAL A 114 0.97 -26.33 -16.69
N ASN A 115 1.59 -25.38 -17.40
CA ASN A 115 3.03 -25.45 -17.67
C ASN A 115 3.80 -25.57 -16.35
N ALA A 116 4.80 -26.44 -16.30
CA ALA A 116 5.54 -26.74 -15.08
C ALA A 116 7.06 -26.82 -15.29
N ASN A 117 7.79 -26.50 -14.23
CA ASN A 117 9.22 -26.77 -14.09
C ASN A 117 9.36 -28.06 -13.31
N TYR A 118 10.17 -28.98 -13.82
CA TYR A 118 10.44 -30.25 -13.17
C TYR A 118 11.80 -30.21 -12.48
N PHE A 119 11.88 -30.85 -11.33
CA PHE A 119 13.07 -30.94 -10.51
C PHE A 119 13.28 -32.39 -10.07
N CYS A 120 14.52 -32.86 -10.14
CA CYS A 120 14.91 -34.06 -9.43
C CYS A 120 15.26 -33.69 -8.01
N SER A 121 14.47 -34.20 -7.07
CA SER A 121 14.57 -33.83 -5.68
C SER A 121 14.62 -35.07 -4.81
N PHE A 122 15.30 -34.95 -3.68
CA PHE A 122 15.20 -35.92 -2.60
C PHE A 122 14.34 -35.40 -1.47
N TYR A 123 13.77 -36.31 -0.71
CA TYR A 123 12.99 -35.99 0.45
C TYR A 123 13.88 -35.77 1.68
N ASP A 124 13.92 -34.54 2.20
CA ASP A 124 14.61 -34.18 3.44
C ASP A 124 13.66 -34.40 4.63
N ALA A 125 13.82 -35.51 5.34
CA ALA A 125 13.00 -35.86 6.50
C ALA A 125 13.16 -34.89 7.69
N THR A 126 14.25 -34.10 7.75
CA THR A 126 14.47 -33.13 8.83
C THR A 126 13.63 -31.88 8.61
N LYS A 127 13.56 -31.43 7.36
CA LYS A 127 12.81 -30.22 6.96
C LYS A 127 11.39 -30.52 6.50
N LEU A 128 11.07 -31.78 6.25
CA LEU A 128 9.82 -32.24 5.66
C LEU A 128 9.58 -31.64 4.26
N THR A 129 10.63 -31.46 3.46
CA THR A 129 10.56 -30.82 2.13
C THR A 129 11.29 -31.59 1.03
N TRP A 130 10.94 -31.29 -0.22
CA TRP A 130 11.68 -31.72 -1.39
C TRP A 130 12.85 -30.78 -1.69
N ASN A 131 14.05 -31.33 -1.75
CA ASN A 131 15.30 -30.60 -1.89
C ASN A 131 16.13 -31.12 -3.08
N GLU A 132 16.79 -30.22 -3.81
CA GLU A 132 17.61 -30.51 -4.99
C GLU A 132 19.10 -30.68 -4.66
N PHE A 133 19.52 -30.45 -3.41
CA PHE A 133 20.93 -30.49 -3.04
C PHE A 133 21.58 -31.84 -3.37
N GLY A 134 22.70 -31.81 -4.11
CA GLY A 134 23.39 -33.02 -4.55
C GLY A 134 22.78 -33.72 -5.75
N CYS A 135 21.72 -33.16 -6.37
CA CYS A 135 21.11 -33.66 -7.60
C CYS A 135 21.32 -32.68 -8.78
N THR A 136 21.44 -33.21 -9.99
CA THR A 136 21.56 -32.42 -11.22
C THR A 136 20.18 -32.04 -11.78
N LYS A 137 20.13 -30.96 -12.57
CA LYS A 137 18.90 -30.52 -13.22
C LYS A 137 18.38 -31.61 -14.18
N PRO A 138 17.08 -31.94 -14.14
CA PRO A 138 16.54 -33.01 -14.97
C PRO A 138 16.55 -32.63 -16.46
N ARG A 139 17.03 -33.54 -17.30
CA ARG A 139 17.02 -33.42 -18.76
C ARG A 139 15.88 -34.26 -19.31
N TYR A 140 15.03 -33.64 -20.11
CA TYR A 140 13.93 -34.35 -20.74
C TYR A 140 14.41 -35.10 -21.98
N ASN A 141 14.13 -36.40 -22.03
CA ASN A 141 14.43 -37.25 -23.16
C ASN A 141 13.14 -37.50 -23.96
N LEU A 142 13.07 -36.93 -25.17
CA LEU A 142 11.91 -37.00 -26.07
C LEU A 142 11.65 -38.42 -26.59
N GLU A 143 12.69 -39.24 -26.76
CA GLU A 143 12.57 -40.58 -27.34
C GLU A 143 11.88 -41.55 -26.38
N PHE A 144 12.23 -41.44 -25.09
CA PHE A 144 11.74 -42.32 -24.03
C PHE A 144 10.66 -41.69 -23.14
N ASP A 145 10.27 -40.43 -23.40
CA ASP A 145 9.24 -39.69 -22.64
C ASP A 145 9.50 -39.69 -21.12
N ARG A 146 10.73 -39.35 -20.73
CA ARG A 146 11.17 -39.40 -19.32
C ARG A 146 12.19 -38.32 -19.00
N TYR A 147 12.32 -38.00 -17.72
CA TYR A 147 13.36 -37.11 -17.20
C TYR A 147 14.55 -37.92 -16.68
N GLU A 148 15.74 -37.45 -17.00
CA GLU A 148 17.01 -38.07 -16.64
C GLU A 148 17.84 -37.11 -15.80
N CYS A 149 18.32 -37.56 -14.64
CA CYS A 149 19.14 -36.75 -13.74
C CYS A 149 20.09 -37.64 -12.93
N SER A 150 21.00 -37.02 -12.21
CA SER A 150 21.98 -37.72 -11.38
C SER A 150 22.07 -37.12 -9.98
N CYS A 151 22.21 -37.97 -8.96
CA CYS A 151 22.34 -37.56 -7.56
C CYS A 151 23.53 -38.23 -6.87
N ASN A 152 24.13 -37.56 -5.88
CA ASN A 152 25.38 -38.00 -5.26
C ASN A 152 25.27 -38.61 -3.84
N HIS A 153 24.05 -38.86 -3.37
CA HIS A 153 23.77 -39.39 -2.04
C HIS A 153 22.69 -40.47 -2.08
N THR A 154 22.45 -41.19 -0.99
CA THR A 154 21.44 -42.25 -0.91
C THR A 154 20.27 -41.80 -0.06
N THR A 155 19.14 -41.54 -0.68
CA THR A 155 17.93 -41.04 -0.01
C THR A 155 16.68 -41.52 -0.75
N THR A 156 15.57 -40.80 -0.60
CA THR A 156 14.32 -41.02 -1.31
C THR A 156 14.17 -39.97 -2.39
N PHE A 157 14.19 -40.38 -3.65
CA PHE A 157 14.16 -39.52 -4.83
C PHE A 157 12.80 -39.51 -5.51
N ALA A 158 12.44 -38.37 -6.09
CA ALA A 158 11.32 -38.25 -7.00
C ALA A 158 11.54 -37.10 -7.98
N LEU A 159 10.78 -37.13 -9.07
CA LEU A 159 10.55 -35.97 -9.90
C LEU A 159 9.40 -35.21 -9.25
N VAL A 160 9.63 -33.93 -8.97
CA VAL A 160 8.61 -33.00 -8.48
C VAL A 160 8.47 -31.87 -9.46
N TRP A 161 7.30 -31.25 -9.49
CA TRP A 161 7.00 -30.13 -10.35
C TRP A 161 6.52 -28.93 -9.55
N LEU A 162 6.87 -27.76 -10.07
CA LEU A 162 6.32 -26.48 -9.66
C LEU A 162 5.63 -25.86 -10.86
N PRO A 163 4.45 -25.25 -10.70
CA PRO A 163 3.82 -24.53 -11.79
C PRO A 163 4.81 -23.47 -12.30
N LYS A 164 5.10 -23.51 -13.61
CA LYS A 164 5.63 -22.34 -14.32
C LYS A 164 4.49 -21.35 -14.27
N VAL A 165 4.49 -20.48 -13.26
CA VAL A 165 3.75 -19.24 -13.35
C VAL A 165 4.31 -18.57 -14.59
N PRO A 166 3.56 -18.45 -15.70
CA PRO A 166 4.07 -17.75 -16.84
C PRO A 166 4.36 -16.34 -16.32
N LEU A 167 5.63 -15.98 -16.28
CA LEU A 167 6.04 -14.60 -16.11
C LEU A 167 5.62 -13.88 -17.38
N THR A 168 4.33 -13.55 -17.44
CA THR A 168 3.77 -12.81 -18.56
C THR A 168 4.39 -11.43 -18.50
N ARG A 169 5.12 -11.07 -19.57
CA ARG A 169 5.55 -9.69 -19.85
C ARG A 169 4.37 -8.71 -19.92
N ASN A 170 3.14 -9.23 -19.97
CA ASN A 170 1.89 -8.47 -20.01
C ASN A 170 1.45 -8.08 -18.61
N LEU A 171 1.22 -6.78 -18.40
CA LEU A 171 0.60 -6.23 -17.20
C LEU A 171 -0.78 -6.87 -16.98
N ASN A 172 -1.09 -7.25 -15.74
CA ASN A 172 -2.44 -7.67 -15.42
C ASN A 172 -3.40 -6.48 -15.54
N ALA A 173 -4.69 -6.75 -15.75
CA ALA A 173 -5.71 -5.70 -15.82
C ALA A 173 -5.69 -4.77 -14.59
N GLN A 174 -5.38 -5.31 -13.41
CA GLN A 174 -5.21 -4.54 -12.17
C GLN A 174 -3.99 -3.60 -12.21
N ASP A 175 -2.85 -4.05 -12.74
CA ASP A 175 -1.64 -3.23 -12.82
C ASP A 175 -1.86 -2.06 -13.79
N ILE A 176 -2.47 -2.33 -14.94
CA ILE A 176 -2.86 -1.31 -15.93
C ILE A 176 -3.82 -0.30 -15.31
N ALA A 177 -4.88 -0.79 -14.65
CA ALA A 177 -5.86 0.07 -13.98
C ALA A 177 -5.22 0.93 -12.90
N SER A 178 -4.31 0.37 -12.09
CA SER A 178 -3.58 1.12 -11.07
C SER A 178 -2.77 2.27 -11.67
N LEU A 179 -2.02 2.02 -12.75
CA LEU A 179 -1.24 3.06 -13.43
C LEU A 179 -2.13 4.16 -14.02
N ILE A 180 -3.24 3.79 -14.65
CA ILE A 180 -4.19 4.75 -15.24
C ILE A 180 -4.83 5.60 -14.13
N PHE A 181 -5.37 4.99 -13.08
CA PHE A 181 -6.06 5.71 -12.02
C PHE A 181 -5.12 6.65 -11.26
N GLN A 182 -3.89 6.21 -10.96
CA GLN A 182 -2.88 7.07 -10.35
C GLN A 182 -2.53 8.27 -11.25
N SER A 183 -2.38 8.04 -12.56
CA SER A 183 -2.11 9.11 -13.53
C SER A 183 -3.25 10.14 -13.58
N VAL A 184 -4.51 9.67 -13.62
CA VAL A 184 -5.69 10.54 -13.56
C VAL A 184 -5.73 11.33 -12.26
N SER A 185 -5.41 10.69 -11.13
CA SER A 185 -5.32 11.35 -9.82
C SER A 185 -4.30 12.48 -9.79
N ILE A 186 -3.10 12.25 -10.37
CA ILE A 186 -2.06 13.28 -10.47
C ILE A 186 -2.55 14.46 -11.33
N CYS A 187 -3.16 14.20 -12.49
CA CYS A 187 -3.71 15.25 -13.35
C CYS A 187 -4.80 16.08 -12.63
N CYS A 188 -5.72 15.42 -11.91
CA CYS A 188 -6.76 16.09 -11.13
C CYS A 188 -6.14 16.99 -10.05
N PHE A 189 -5.13 16.51 -9.33
CA PHE A 189 -4.45 17.27 -8.30
C PHE A 189 -3.71 18.51 -8.86
N LEU A 190 -3.03 18.37 -10.00
CA LEU A 190 -2.40 19.48 -10.70
C LEU A 190 -3.43 20.54 -11.12
N ALA A 191 -4.59 20.13 -11.62
CA ALA A 191 -5.67 21.06 -11.97
C ALA A 191 -6.14 21.88 -10.76
N ILE A 192 -6.26 21.25 -9.57
CA ILE A 192 -6.60 21.95 -8.33
C ILE A 192 -5.54 22.98 -7.96
N ILE A 193 -4.25 22.63 -8.07
CA ILE A 193 -3.15 23.55 -7.78
C ILE A 193 -3.18 24.74 -8.73
N VAL A 194 -3.29 24.51 -10.03
CA VAL A 194 -3.37 25.56 -11.05
C VAL A 194 -4.55 26.49 -10.77
N HIS A 195 -5.72 25.93 -10.50
CA HIS A 195 -6.91 26.69 -10.18
C HIS A 195 -6.74 27.50 -8.87
N ALA A 196 -6.16 26.90 -7.82
CA ALA A 196 -5.89 27.58 -6.55
C ALA A 196 -4.90 28.75 -6.71
N ILE A 197 -3.84 28.58 -7.52
CA ILE A 197 -2.88 29.63 -7.85
C ILE A 197 -3.57 30.75 -8.64
N PHE A 198 -4.36 30.40 -9.66
CA PHE A 198 -5.09 31.38 -10.48
C PHE A 198 -6.00 32.28 -9.63
N ILE A 199 -6.76 31.70 -8.71
CA ILE A 199 -7.62 32.46 -7.79
C ILE A 199 -6.78 33.36 -6.88
N ARG A 200 -5.66 32.86 -6.35
CA ARG A 200 -4.79 33.63 -5.45
C ARG A 200 -4.16 34.84 -6.14
N ILE A 201 -3.81 34.71 -7.42
CA ILE A 201 -3.31 35.81 -8.23
C ILE A 201 -4.41 36.84 -8.49
N ARG A 202 -5.64 36.37 -8.78
CA ARG A 202 -6.77 37.26 -9.08
C ARG A 202 -7.29 38.01 -7.85
N ASP A 203 -7.37 37.35 -6.71
CA ASP A 203 -7.94 37.88 -5.48
C ASP A 203 -6.94 37.72 -4.30
N PRO A 204 -5.95 38.62 -4.14
CA PRO A 204 -4.91 38.51 -3.11
C PRO A 204 -5.44 38.63 -1.67
N ILE A 205 -6.68 39.10 -1.52
CA ILE A 205 -7.39 39.24 -0.23
C ILE A 205 -7.95 37.88 0.24
N MET A 206 -8.07 36.90 -0.66
CA MET A 206 -8.54 35.55 -0.32
C MET A 206 -7.41 34.74 0.33
N SER A 207 -7.21 34.94 1.63
CA SER A 207 -6.31 34.13 2.44
C SER A 207 -6.69 32.64 2.36
N LEU A 208 -5.75 31.79 1.95
CA LEU A 208 -5.89 30.34 2.07
C LEU A 208 -6.00 30.02 3.57
N ARG A 209 -7.20 29.65 4.02
CA ARG A 209 -7.44 29.32 5.43
C ARG A 209 -6.78 27.96 5.71
N THR A 210 -6.30 27.75 6.93
CA THR A 210 -5.64 26.51 7.39
C THR A 210 -6.42 25.25 7.01
N ASN A 211 -7.75 25.38 6.97
CA ASN A 211 -8.72 24.35 6.64
C ASN A 211 -8.54 23.77 5.22
N ASP A 212 -8.10 24.58 4.25
CA ASP A 212 -7.92 24.12 2.85
C ASP A 212 -6.54 23.52 2.62
N ALA A 213 -5.56 23.95 3.42
CA ALA A 213 -4.19 23.48 3.30
C ALA A 213 -4.04 22.05 3.83
N LEU A 214 -4.78 21.65 4.86
CA LEU A 214 -4.66 20.32 5.48
C LEU A 214 -4.96 19.17 4.50
N PRO A 215 -6.10 19.17 3.76
CA PRO A 215 -6.34 18.16 2.75
C PRO A 215 -5.29 18.22 1.64
N LEU A 216 -4.96 19.42 1.15
CA LEU A 216 -4.00 19.59 0.07
C LEU A 216 -2.62 19.02 0.42
N ILE A 217 -2.13 19.21 1.65
CA ILE A 217 -0.86 18.64 2.13
C ILE A 217 -0.94 17.11 2.20
N SER A 218 -2.02 16.54 2.76
CA SER A 218 -2.18 15.08 2.85
C SER A 218 -2.17 14.41 1.47
N TYR A 219 -2.88 15.01 0.50
CA TYR A 219 -2.94 14.48 -0.86
C TYR A 219 -1.67 14.76 -1.66
N ALA A 220 -0.98 15.89 -1.46
CA ALA A 220 0.28 16.19 -2.14
C ALA A 220 1.31 15.08 -1.94
N VAL A 221 1.46 14.59 -0.71
CA VAL A 221 2.41 13.51 -0.40
C VAL A 221 2.01 12.21 -1.10
N THR A 222 0.72 11.91 -1.18
CA THR A 222 0.19 10.73 -1.88
C THR A 222 0.43 10.83 -3.40
N MET A 223 0.27 12.02 -3.99
CA MET A 223 0.56 12.22 -5.42
C MET A 223 2.05 12.09 -5.72
N ILE A 224 2.92 12.58 -4.84
CA ILE A 224 4.37 12.40 -4.97
C ILE A 224 4.71 10.90 -4.90
N LEU A 225 4.11 10.15 -3.97
CA LEU A 225 4.24 8.69 -3.91
C LEU A 225 3.85 8.03 -5.23
N PHE A 226 2.71 8.41 -5.83
CA PHE A 226 2.27 7.85 -7.12
C PHE A 226 3.25 8.15 -8.25
N VAL A 227 3.82 9.35 -8.31
CA VAL A 227 4.84 9.70 -9.32
C VAL A 227 6.05 8.77 -9.20
N PHE A 228 6.58 8.58 -7.99
CA PHE A 228 7.72 7.68 -7.77
C PHE A 228 7.37 6.22 -8.01
N PHE A 229 6.14 5.80 -7.68
CA PHE A 229 5.67 4.44 -7.94
C PHE A 229 5.56 4.14 -9.44
N ILE A 230 5.00 5.07 -10.23
CA ILE A 230 4.96 4.97 -11.70
C ILE A 230 6.38 4.95 -12.25
N ALA A 231 7.27 5.81 -11.76
CA ALA A 231 8.67 5.82 -12.18
C ALA A 231 9.38 4.47 -11.91
N LEU A 232 9.15 3.86 -10.75
CA LEU A 232 9.65 2.53 -10.41
C LEU A 232 9.11 1.47 -11.38
N ALA A 233 7.79 1.45 -11.60
CA ALA A 233 7.13 0.49 -12.48
C ALA A 233 7.66 0.59 -13.93
N MET A 234 7.75 1.81 -14.47
CA MET A 234 8.26 2.05 -15.83
C MET A 234 9.74 1.69 -15.97
N THR A 235 10.55 1.90 -14.93
CA THR A 235 11.98 1.55 -14.93
C THR A 235 12.19 0.04 -14.97
N VAL A 236 11.35 -0.73 -14.27
CA VAL A 236 11.41 -2.20 -14.29
C VAL A 236 10.87 -2.75 -15.62
N TYR A 237 9.80 -2.16 -16.16
CA TYR A 237 9.15 -2.63 -17.38
C TYR A 237 9.97 -2.41 -18.66
N THR A 238 10.70 -1.31 -18.74
CA THR A 238 11.53 -0.98 -19.92
C THR A 238 12.82 -1.80 -20.01
N LYS A 239 13.21 -2.49 -18.92
CA LYS A 239 14.41 -3.31 -18.90
C LYS A 239 14.12 -4.73 -19.37
N GLU A 240 14.87 -5.19 -20.37
CA GLU A 240 14.93 -6.63 -20.69
C GLU A 240 15.68 -7.34 -19.57
N THR A 241 14.97 -8.14 -18.80
CA THR A 241 15.53 -8.98 -17.73
C THR A 241 15.65 -10.40 -18.26
N TYR A 242 16.81 -11.03 -18.07
CA TYR A 242 16.96 -12.46 -18.30
C TYR A 242 16.20 -13.21 -17.19
N ASP A 243 15.56 -14.33 -17.54
CA ASP A 243 14.66 -15.08 -16.64
C ASP A 243 15.28 -15.55 -15.30
N ASP A 244 16.60 -15.44 -15.14
CA ASP A 244 17.36 -15.87 -13.94
C ASP A 244 17.88 -14.71 -13.05
N GLU A 245 17.59 -13.44 -13.35
CA GLU A 245 18.11 -12.30 -12.56
C GLU A 245 17.18 -11.94 -11.38
N GLU A 246 17.50 -12.45 -10.18
CA GLU A 246 16.71 -12.17 -8.96
C GLU A 246 17.15 -10.91 -8.19
N GLN A 247 18.28 -10.31 -8.57
CA GLN A 247 18.84 -9.15 -7.88
C GLN A 247 18.29 -7.83 -8.44
N CYS A 248 17.95 -6.90 -7.55
CA CYS A 248 17.53 -5.57 -7.96
C CYS A 248 18.70 -4.76 -8.52
N PHE A 249 18.54 -4.22 -9.72
CA PHE A 249 19.50 -3.28 -10.29
C PHE A 249 19.45 -1.91 -9.58
N LEU A 250 20.56 -1.16 -9.68
CA LEU A 250 20.78 0.08 -8.90
C LEU A 250 19.62 1.08 -9.01
N SER A 251 19.19 1.42 -10.23
CA SER A 251 18.12 2.41 -10.43
C SER A 251 16.79 1.97 -9.81
N SER A 252 16.42 0.69 -9.91
CA SER A 252 15.19 0.17 -9.32
C SER A 252 15.28 0.08 -7.80
N SER A 253 16.44 -0.29 -7.26
CA SER A 253 16.67 -0.27 -5.81
C SER A 253 16.54 1.13 -5.22
N VAL A 254 17.16 2.14 -5.86
CA VAL A 254 17.05 3.54 -5.43
C VAL A 254 15.60 4.02 -5.48
N LEU A 255 14.90 3.80 -6.59
CA LEU A 255 13.49 4.16 -6.73
C LEU A 255 12.60 3.44 -5.71
N MET A 256 12.87 2.17 -5.43
CA MET A 256 12.14 1.40 -4.42
C MET A 256 12.27 2.04 -3.04
N PHE A 257 13.47 2.45 -2.61
CA PHE A 257 13.65 3.14 -1.34
C PHE A 257 13.01 4.53 -1.30
N PHE A 258 12.95 5.25 -2.43
CA PHE A 258 12.17 6.49 -2.53
C PHE A 258 10.67 6.24 -2.38
N VAL A 259 10.13 5.25 -3.09
CA VAL A 259 8.72 4.85 -2.95
C VAL A 259 8.42 4.46 -1.51
N TYR A 260 9.30 3.66 -0.90
CA TYR A 260 9.16 3.25 0.50
C TYR A 260 9.21 4.43 1.47
N PHE A 261 10.12 5.39 1.26
CA PHE A 261 10.15 6.63 2.03
C PHE A 261 8.87 7.42 1.92
N PHE A 262 8.38 7.67 0.70
CA PHE A 262 7.14 8.42 0.50
C PHE A 262 5.91 7.67 1.03
N LEU A 263 5.93 6.34 1.05
CA LEU A 263 4.86 5.53 1.62
C LEU A 263 4.78 5.71 3.14
N ILE A 264 5.90 5.58 3.86
CA ILE A 264 5.95 5.80 5.31
C ILE A 264 5.66 7.27 5.64
N PHE A 265 6.22 8.19 4.86
CA PHE A 265 5.99 9.62 5.01
C PHE A 265 4.53 9.99 4.79
N MET A 266 3.86 9.40 3.81
CA MET A 266 2.42 9.57 3.58
C MET A 266 1.63 9.17 4.82
N PHE A 267 1.86 7.98 5.40
CA PHE A 267 1.15 7.56 6.62
C PHE A 267 1.45 8.48 7.81
N CYS A 268 2.70 8.92 8.00
CA CYS A 268 3.06 9.85 9.06
C CYS A 268 2.37 11.22 8.90
N VAL A 269 2.33 11.75 7.68
CA VAL A 269 1.66 13.02 7.35
C VAL A 269 0.15 12.90 7.54
N LYS A 270 -0.48 11.83 7.05
CA LYS A 270 -1.90 11.55 7.26
C LYS A 270 -2.25 11.47 8.75
N THR A 271 -1.38 10.85 9.55
CA THR A 271 -1.51 10.80 11.02
C THR A 271 -1.39 12.18 11.65
N SER A 272 -0.40 12.97 11.22
CA SER A 272 -0.22 14.35 11.69
C SER A 272 -1.41 15.25 11.37
N VAL A 273 -1.96 15.13 10.15
CA VAL A 273 -3.17 15.84 9.72
C VAL A 273 -4.40 15.37 10.52
N GLY A 274 -4.55 14.07 10.75
CA GLY A 274 -5.58 13.51 11.63
C GLY A 274 -5.48 14.06 13.05
N TYR A 275 -4.28 14.07 13.63
CA TYR A 275 -4.04 14.61 14.96
C TYR A 275 -4.31 16.12 15.05
N PHE A 276 -3.96 16.88 14.00
CA PHE A 276 -4.32 18.29 13.91
C PHE A 276 -5.84 18.49 13.90
N ASN A 277 -6.58 17.67 13.16
CA ASN A 277 -8.05 17.66 13.17
C ASN A 277 -8.61 17.29 14.56
N TYR A 278 -7.99 16.33 15.25
CA TYR A 278 -8.36 16.00 16.63
C TYR A 278 -8.20 17.18 17.59
N LEU A 279 -7.06 17.87 17.56
CA LEU A 279 -6.84 19.07 18.38
C LEU A 279 -7.90 20.14 18.10
N ARG A 280 -8.25 20.31 16.82
CA ARG A 280 -9.23 21.30 16.38
C ARG A 280 -10.65 20.99 16.85
N PHE A 281 -11.16 19.78 16.58
CA PHE A 281 -12.57 19.44 16.84
C PHE A 281 -12.83 18.96 18.26
N VAL A 282 -11.87 18.29 18.90
CA VAL A 282 -12.07 17.68 20.22
C VAL A 282 -11.59 18.59 21.35
N ARG A 283 -10.37 19.12 21.26
CA ARG A 283 -9.78 19.90 22.36
C ARG A 283 -10.17 21.39 22.39
N LEU A 284 -10.91 21.89 21.39
CA LEU A 284 -11.56 23.22 21.31
C LEU A 284 -10.88 24.36 22.12
N PHE A 285 -10.18 25.23 21.39
CA PHE A 285 -9.51 26.48 21.78
C PHE A 285 -8.19 26.40 22.58
N PRO A 286 -7.15 27.16 22.17
CA PRO A 286 -7.05 27.98 20.95
C PRO A 286 -6.83 27.13 19.69
N GLU A 287 -7.23 27.67 18.51
CA GLU A 287 -6.96 27.03 17.21
C GLU A 287 -5.46 26.69 17.09
N PRO A 288 -5.12 25.45 16.70
CA PRO A 288 -3.72 25.06 16.59
C PRO A 288 -3.01 25.90 15.51
N SER A 289 -1.88 26.52 15.89
CA SER A 289 -1.14 27.40 15.00
C SER A 289 -0.45 26.63 13.85
N TYR A 290 -0.20 27.32 12.74
CA TYR A 290 0.57 26.78 11.61
C TYR A 290 1.95 26.26 12.01
N ARG A 291 2.60 26.90 12.99
CA ARG A 291 3.87 26.43 13.55
C ARG A 291 3.77 25.02 14.12
N ARG A 292 2.66 24.66 14.77
CA ARG A 292 2.45 23.30 15.29
C ARG A 292 2.30 22.29 14.15
N LEU A 293 1.53 22.61 13.11
CA LEU A 293 1.40 21.75 11.93
C LEU A 293 2.77 21.51 11.28
N PHE A 294 3.55 22.57 11.09
CA PHE A 294 4.90 22.48 10.53
C PHE A 294 5.81 21.56 11.37
N ILE A 295 5.80 21.72 12.70
CA ILE A 295 6.56 20.85 13.60
C ILE A 295 6.16 19.38 13.44
N LEU A 296 4.85 19.08 13.34
CA LEU A 296 4.37 17.71 13.13
C LEU A 296 4.83 17.12 11.79
N LEU A 297 4.85 17.92 10.72
CA LEU A 297 5.35 17.49 9.41
C LEU A 297 6.86 17.23 9.44
N VAL A 298 7.63 18.06 10.15
CA VAL A 298 9.07 17.85 10.36
C VAL A 298 9.33 16.56 11.13
N ILE A 299 8.57 16.31 12.21
CA ILE A 299 8.64 15.05 12.95
C ILE A 299 8.31 13.85 12.04
N SER A 300 7.27 13.97 11.21
CA SER A 300 6.88 12.94 10.24
C SER A 300 8.01 12.61 9.26
N PHE A 301 8.72 13.63 8.77
CA PHE A 301 9.89 13.47 7.90
C PHE A 301 11.02 12.70 8.59
N PHE A 302 11.37 13.08 9.83
CA PHE A 302 12.44 12.42 10.59
C PHE A 302 12.11 10.98 10.95
N ILE A 303 10.86 10.67 11.30
CA ILE A 303 10.42 9.28 11.53
C ILE A 303 10.61 8.46 10.25
N SER A 304 10.17 9.00 9.12
CA SER A 304 10.21 8.30 7.82
C SER A 304 11.63 8.03 7.34
N ILE A 305 12.52 9.04 7.40
CA ILE A 305 13.92 8.87 6.99
C ILE A 305 14.66 7.89 7.91
N THR A 306 14.41 7.93 9.23
CA THR A 306 15.05 7.01 10.18
C THR A 306 14.65 5.57 9.89
N TRP A 307 13.36 5.31 9.63
CA TRP A 307 12.86 3.98 9.33
C TRP A 307 13.39 3.43 8.00
N VAL A 308 13.46 4.28 6.97
CA VAL A 308 14.00 3.90 5.66
C VAL A 308 15.51 3.69 5.72
N ALA A 309 16.24 4.55 6.43
CA ALA A 309 17.68 4.39 6.63
C ALA A 309 17.99 3.08 7.37
N PHE A 310 17.15 2.70 8.35
CA PHE A 310 17.24 1.40 9.02
C PHE A 310 17.11 0.25 8.01
N ALA A 311 16.05 0.24 7.18
CA ALA A 311 15.88 -0.80 6.15
C ALA A 311 17.02 -0.83 5.12
N ALA A 312 17.46 0.34 4.65
CA ALA A 312 18.59 0.46 3.71
C ALA A 312 19.91 -0.03 4.34
N GLY A 313 20.10 0.18 5.64
CA GLY A 313 21.23 -0.34 6.40
C GLY A 313 21.30 -1.87 6.36
N PHE A 314 20.17 -2.56 6.52
CA PHE A 314 20.11 -4.02 6.38
C PHE A 314 20.36 -4.47 4.93
N ASN A 315 19.91 -3.70 3.95
CA ASN A 315 20.14 -4.00 2.53
C ASN A 315 21.61 -3.92 2.11
N SER A 316 22.44 -3.16 2.84
CA SER A 316 23.87 -3.03 2.53
C SER A 316 24.64 -4.36 2.73
N ASN A 317 24.12 -5.24 3.58
CA ASN A 317 24.68 -6.55 3.84
C ASN A 317 24.01 -7.60 2.94
N ALA A 318 24.75 -8.09 1.94
CA ALA A 318 24.27 -9.09 0.98
C ALA A 318 23.75 -10.38 1.62
N SER A 319 24.18 -10.71 2.84
CA SER A 319 23.76 -11.90 3.59
C SER A 319 22.29 -11.90 4.02
N PHE A 320 21.66 -10.72 4.18
CA PHE A 320 20.26 -10.65 4.66
C PHE A 320 19.22 -10.74 3.54
N GLN A 321 19.61 -10.51 2.27
CA GLN A 321 18.74 -10.62 1.09
C GLN A 321 17.33 -10.04 1.28
N ILE A 322 17.23 -8.80 1.78
CA ILE A 322 15.94 -8.21 2.16
C ILE A 322 15.11 -7.74 0.95
N THR A 323 15.75 -7.52 -0.20
CA THR A 323 15.11 -7.09 -1.45
C THR A 323 15.27 -8.14 -2.53
N LYS A 324 14.25 -8.32 -3.36
CA LYS A 324 14.25 -9.22 -4.50
C LYS A 324 13.58 -8.54 -5.69
N LEU A 325 14.13 -8.79 -6.88
CA LEU A 325 13.50 -8.39 -8.13
C LEU A 325 12.39 -9.40 -8.43
N TYR A 326 11.13 -8.97 -8.38
CA TYR A 326 10.02 -9.78 -8.88
C TYR A 326 9.91 -9.51 -10.38
N PRO A 327 10.25 -10.48 -11.26
CA PRO A 327 10.35 -10.18 -12.67
C PRO A 327 8.97 -9.84 -13.25
N TYR A 328 8.95 -8.84 -14.11
CA TYR A 328 7.74 -8.20 -14.67
C TYR A 328 6.73 -7.64 -13.63
N LYS A 329 7.15 -7.50 -12.37
CA LYS A 329 6.36 -6.82 -11.33
C LYS A 329 7.09 -5.59 -10.82
N LEU A 330 8.11 -5.75 -9.97
CA LEU A 330 8.84 -4.66 -9.32
C LEU A 330 9.98 -5.18 -8.42
N CYS A 331 11.02 -4.36 -8.20
CA CYS A 331 11.95 -4.60 -7.09
C CYS A 331 11.26 -4.23 -5.79
N TRP A 332 11.19 -5.16 -4.85
CA TRP A 332 10.55 -4.92 -3.55
C TRP A 332 11.12 -5.82 -2.44
N PHE A 333 10.62 -5.65 -1.22
CA PHE A 333 10.95 -6.52 -0.09
C PHE A 333 10.59 -7.99 -0.37
N THR A 334 11.39 -8.90 0.15
CA THR A 334 11.07 -10.34 0.13
C THR A 334 9.85 -10.63 0.99
N ARG A 335 9.13 -11.72 0.68
CA ARG A 335 7.90 -12.11 1.41
C ARG A 335 8.15 -12.31 2.91
N ASP A 336 9.34 -12.77 3.28
CA ASP A 336 9.68 -13.05 4.68
C ASP A 336 9.87 -11.77 5.51
N VAL A 337 10.32 -10.68 4.88
CA VAL A 337 10.68 -9.43 5.59
C VAL A 337 9.63 -8.32 5.44
N ILE A 338 8.73 -8.41 4.45
CA ILE A 338 7.71 -7.38 4.18
C ILE A 338 6.78 -7.15 5.39
N TYR A 339 6.55 -8.16 6.21
CA TYR A 339 5.75 -8.03 7.42
C TYR A 339 6.38 -7.07 8.43
N TYR A 340 7.70 -7.20 8.65
CA TYR A 340 8.43 -6.41 9.64
C TYR A 340 8.70 -4.98 9.19
N PHE A 341 9.15 -4.80 7.94
CA PHE A 341 9.52 -3.47 7.44
C PHE A 341 8.32 -2.65 6.99
N LEU A 342 7.26 -3.27 6.47
CA LEU A 342 6.13 -2.56 5.88
C LEU A 342 4.82 -2.77 6.65
N THR A 343 4.38 -4.01 6.79
CA THR A 343 3.01 -4.30 7.25
C THR A 343 2.78 -3.85 8.70
N ILE A 344 3.69 -4.16 9.61
CA ILE A 344 3.57 -3.79 11.03
C ILE A 344 3.61 -2.25 11.21
N PRO A 345 4.60 -1.51 10.69
CA PRO A 345 4.64 -0.05 10.84
C PRO A 345 3.40 0.64 10.24
N VAL A 346 2.99 0.24 9.04
CA VAL A 346 1.78 0.78 8.39
C VAL A 346 0.53 0.44 9.20
N GLY A 347 0.43 -0.78 9.71
CA GLY A 347 -0.66 -1.22 10.58
C GLY A 347 -0.79 -0.35 11.84
N ILE A 348 0.34 -0.01 12.48
CA ILE A 348 0.34 0.88 13.66
C ILE A 348 -0.21 2.28 13.30
N PHE A 349 0.26 2.89 12.21
CA PHE A 349 -0.27 4.20 11.77
C PHE A 349 -1.76 4.14 11.44
N LEU A 350 -2.20 3.08 10.76
CA LEU A 350 -3.61 2.88 10.43
C LEU A 350 -4.49 2.75 11.68
N LEU A 351 -4.04 2.01 12.69
CA LEU A 351 -4.75 1.88 13.97
C LEU A 351 -4.85 3.23 14.70
N ILE A 352 -3.77 4.01 14.71
CA ILE A 352 -3.77 5.37 15.28
C ILE A 352 -4.77 6.27 14.54
N ASN A 353 -4.78 6.21 13.20
CA ASN A 353 -5.71 6.99 12.37
C ASN A 353 -7.17 6.60 12.62
N ILE A 354 -7.48 5.30 12.72
CA ILE A 354 -8.82 4.84 13.08
C ILE A 354 -9.24 5.42 14.44
N PHE A 355 -8.37 5.31 15.45
CA PHE A 355 -8.68 5.81 16.79
C PHE A 355 -8.96 7.32 16.77
N ILE A 356 -8.12 8.09 16.09
CA ILE A 356 -8.28 9.55 15.95
C ILE A 356 -9.59 9.87 15.23
N PHE A 357 -9.87 9.21 14.10
CA PHE A 357 -11.09 9.39 13.34
C PHE A 357 -12.34 9.13 14.19
N ILE A 358 -12.38 8.04 14.96
CA ILE A 358 -13.52 7.71 15.83
C ILE A 358 -13.74 8.82 16.87
N ARG A 359 -12.68 9.32 17.50
CA ARG A 359 -12.79 10.41 18.50
C ARG A 359 -13.32 11.71 17.89
N VAL A 360 -12.84 12.06 16.70
CA VAL A 360 -13.32 13.23 15.96
C VAL A 360 -14.78 13.04 15.56
N ALA A 361 -15.14 11.87 15.03
CA ALA A 361 -16.50 11.55 14.62
C ALA A 361 -17.48 11.60 15.78
N GLN A 362 -17.15 10.98 16.91
CA GLN A 362 -17.97 11.01 18.12
C GLN A 362 -18.23 12.45 18.59
N ARG A 363 -17.21 13.30 18.58
CA ARG A 363 -17.35 14.69 19.00
C ARG A 363 -18.23 15.49 18.06
N ILE A 364 -18.04 15.33 16.75
CA ILE A 364 -18.83 16.02 15.72
C ILE A 364 -20.30 15.58 15.82
N LEU A 365 -20.58 14.26 15.86
CA LEU A 365 -21.93 13.74 15.98
C LEU A 365 -22.64 14.19 17.26
N HIS A 366 -21.93 14.19 18.39
CA HIS A 366 -22.48 14.67 19.65
C HIS A 366 -22.85 16.16 19.58
N HIS A 367 -22.02 16.98 18.95
CA HIS A 367 -22.29 18.40 18.79
C HIS A 367 -23.54 18.66 17.91
N VAL A 368 -23.68 17.92 16.80
CA VAL A 368 -24.83 18.06 15.90
C VAL A 368 -26.13 17.63 16.57
N ARG A 369 -26.11 16.50 17.31
CA ARG A 369 -27.31 15.96 17.95
C ARG A 369 -27.90 16.89 19.01
N ASN A 370 -27.07 17.73 19.61
CA ASN A 370 -27.48 18.67 20.65
C ASN A 370 -27.90 20.05 20.09
N ALA A 371 -28.01 20.21 18.76
CA ALA A 371 -28.47 21.45 18.14
C ALA A 371 -30.00 21.64 18.27
N THR A 372 -30.41 22.81 18.74
CA THR A 372 -31.77 23.13 19.22
C THR A 372 -32.84 23.44 18.16
N SER A 373 -32.53 23.39 16.85
CA SER A 373 -33.47 23.79 15.78
C SER A 373 -33.55 22.78 14.62
N PRO A 374 -34.75 22.36 14.17
CA PRO A 374 -34.93 21.31 13.16
C PRO A 374 -34.58 21.75 11.73
N HIS A 375 -34.84 23.00 11.32
CA HIS A 375 -34.45 23.49 9.98
C HIS A 375 -32.93 23.71 9.87
N HIS A 376 -32.28 24.11 10.96
CA HIS A 376 -30.83 24.20 11.02
C HIS A 376 -30.15 22.81 11.15
N SER A 377 -30.87 21.75 11.52
CA SER A 377 -30.25 20.43 11.73
C SER A 377 -29.87 19.73 10.41
N TYR A 378 -30.68 19.86 9.36
CA TYR A 378 -30.41 19.23 8.05
C TYR A 378 -29.16 19.81 7.38
N GLU A 379 -29.05 21.14 7.27
CA GLU A 379 -27.88 21.80 6.69
C GLU A 379 -26.61 21.54 7.52
N ARG A 380 -26.71 21.55 8.86
CA ARG A 380 -25.60 21.20 9.76
C ARG A 380 -25.18 19.74 9.63
N MET A 381 -26.13 18.83 9.44
CA MET A 381 -25.84 17.41 9.21
C MET A 381 -25.10 17.21 7.89
N LYS A 382 -25.57 17.85 6.81
CA LYS A 382 -24.92 17.82 5.50
C LYS A 382 -23.47 18.31 5.59
N GLN A 383 -23.22 19.43 6.26
CA GLN A 383 -21.86 19.95 6.48
C GLN A 383 -21.00 18.98 7.30
N CYS A 384 -21.55 18.36 8.33
CA CYS A 384 -20.83 17.38 9.14
C CYS A 384 -20.47 16.11 8.37
N VAL A 385 -21.37 15.59 7.53
CA VAL A 385 -21.07 14.44 6.65
C VAL A 385 -19.91 14.77 5.71
N VAL A 386 -19.90 15.98 5.11
CA VAL A 386 -18.80 16.43 4.25
C VAL A 386 -17.48 16.51 5.03
N ILE A 387 -17.49 17.06 6.26
CA ILE A 387 -16.30 17.16 7.12
C ILE A 387 -15.78 15.76 7.51
N LEU A 388 -16.67 14.83 7.87
CA LEU A 388 -16.30 13.46 8.22
C LEU A 388 -15.76 12.69 7.03
N PHE A 389 -16.38 12.84 5.86
CA PHE A 389 -15.89 12.24 4.62
C PHE A 389 -14.50 12.78 4.26
N LEU A 390 -14.30 14.11 4.34
CA LEU A 390 -13.01 14.75 4.15
C LEU A 390 -11.96 14.25 5.16
N SER A 391 -12.35 14.09 6.41
CA SER A 391 -11.49 13.57 7.48
C SER A 391 -11.09 12.11 7.21
N CYS A 392 -12.02 11.27 6.76
CA CYS A 392 -11.79 9.87 6.40
C CYS A 392 -10.78 9.76 5.25
N ALA A 393 -10.99 10.53 4.18
CA ALA A 393 -10.12 10.50 3.01
C ALA A 393 -8.71 11.07 3.31
N THR A 394 -8.63 12.18 4.07
CA THR A 394 -7.34 12.79 4.44
C THR A 394 -6.53 11.97 5.45
N GLN A 395 -7.17 11.10 6.24
CA GLN A 395 -6.49 10.17 7.15
C GLN A 395 -6.11 8.84 6.48
N GLY A 396 -6.56 8.59 5.25
CA GLY A 396 -6.20 7.40 4.48
C GLY A 396 -6.86 6.12 4.98
N ILE A 397 -8.11 6.18 5.44
CA ILE A 397 -8.85 4.99 5.89
C ILE A 397 -9.02 3.97 4.73
N GLY A 398 -9.05 4.43 3.47
CA GLY A 398 -9.08 3.56 2.29
C GLY A 398 -7.88 2.61 2.17
N TRP A 399 -6.76 2.94 2.81
CA TRP A 399 -5.56 2.11 2.84
C TRP A 399 -5.67 0.89 3.76
N LEU A 400 -6.72 0.81 4.59
CA LEU A 400 -6.99 -0.36 5.43
C LEU A 400 -7.15 -1.64 4.62
N LEU A 401 -7.66 -1.54 3.38
CA LEU A 401 -7.81 -2.68 2.48
C LEU A 401 -6.46 -3.33 2.14
N GLY A 402 -5.35 -2.59 2.21
CA GLY A 402 -4.01 -3.06 1.87
C GLY A 402 -3.56 -4.27 2.71
N PRO A 403 -3.41 -4.14 4.04
CA PRO A 403 -3.05 -5.26 4.90
C PRO A 403 -3.99 -6.47 4.80
N PHE A 404 -5.30 -6.26 4.57
CA PHE A 404 -6.26 -7.35 4.40
C PHE A 404 -5.98 -8.20 3.15
N LEU A 405 -5.39 -7.63 2.09
CA LEU A 405 -4.98 -8.38 0.89
C LEU A 405 -3.94 -9.46 1.22
N THR A 406 -3.07 -9.20 2.19
CA THR A 406 -1.99 -10.13 2.57
C THR A 406 -2.51 -11.37 3.30
N PHE A 407 -3.68 -11.27 3.96
CA PHE A 407 -4.27 -12.36 4.74
C PHE A 407 -5.45 -13.04 4.05
N ALA A 408 -5.92 -12.52 2.92
CA ALA A 408 -7.07 -13.04 2.18
C ALA A 408 -6.69 -14.24 1.29
N SER A 409 -7.65 -15.15 1.06
CA SER A 409 -7.52 -16.22 0.05
C SER A 409 -7.37 -15.63 -1.36
N GLU A 410 -6.78 -16.37 -2.31
CA GLU A 410 -6.46 -15.83 -3.65
C GLU A 410 -7.66 -15.19 -4.36
N ASP A 411 -8.83 -15.83 -4.36
CA ASP A 411 -10.05 -15.29 -4.97
C ASP A 411 -10.53 -14.01 -4.28
N THR A 412 -10.47 -13.99 -2.94
CA THR A 412 -10.88 -12.84 -2.12
C THR A 412 -9.90 -11.68 -2.31
N ALA A 413 -8.60 -11.97 -2.33
CA ALA A 413 -7.54 -11.01 -2.56
C ALA A 413 -7.66 -10.34 -3.93
N ASN A 414 -8.06 -11.10 -4.96
CA ASN A 414 -8.31 -10.55 -6.29
C ASN A 414 -9.45 -9.51 -6.29
N VAL A 415 -10.58 -9.82 -5.64
CA VAL A 415 -11.72 -8.90 -5.53
C VAL A 415 -11.37 -7.68 -4.69
N LEU A 416 -10.76 -7.88 -3.52
CA LEU A 416 -10.30 -6.80 -2.65
C LEU A 416 -9.24 -5.91 -3.34
N GLY A 417 -8.44 -6.49 -4.24
CA GLY A 417 -7.42 -5.78 -5.00
C GLY A 417 -8.04 -4.72 -5.91
N TRP A 418 -9.12 -5.06 -6.62
CA TRP A 418 -9.87 -4.10 -7.42
C TRP A 418 -10.44 -2.95 -6.58
N PHE A 419 -11.04 -3.26 -5.42
CA PHE A 419 -11.53 -2.21 -4.52
C PHE A 419 -10.39 -1.31 -4.03
N PHE A 420 -9.27 -1.90 -3.62
CA PHE A 420 -8.10 -1.16 -3.18
C PHE A 420 -7.59 -0.21 -4.26
N ILE A 421 -7.47 -0.69 -5.50
CA ILE A 421 -7.01 0.10 -6.65
C ILE A 421 -7.99 1.21 -7.00
N ILE A 422 -9.29 0.95 -7.02
CA ILE A 422 -10.30 1.98 -7.34
C ILE A 422 -10.31 3.07 -6.26
N PHE A 423 -10.38 2.70 -4.98
CA PHE A 423 -10.50 3.68 -3.90
C PHE A 423 -9.22 4.50 -3.70
N ASN A 424 -8.05 3.85 -3.67
CA ASN A 424 -6.78 4.52 -3.41
C ASN A 424 -6.14 5.07 -4.70
N GLY A 425 -6.26 4.37 -5.83
CA GLY A 425 -5.76 4.85 -7.12
C GLY A 425 -6.48 6.12 -7.60
N LEU A 426 -7.77 6.26 -7.30
CA LEU A 426 -8.56 7.48 -7.59
C LEU A 426 -8.56 8.50 -6.44
N GLU A 427 -7.59 8.42 -5.50
CA GLU A 427 -7.52 9.34 -4.36
C GLU A 427 -7.56 10.82 -4.80
N GLY A 428 -6.90 11.16 -5.91
CA GLY A 428 -6.88 12.51 -6.49
C GLY A 428 -8.24 12.98 -7.04
N LEU A 429 -9.07 12.06 -7.54
CA LEU A 429 -10.42 12.38 -8.01
C LEU A 429 -11.36 12.72 -6.84
N TRP A 430 -11.23 12.05 -5.70
CA TRP A 430 -12.00 12.41 -4.50
C TRP A 430 -11.65 13.83 -4.04
N VAL A 431 -10.39 14.24 -4.15
CA VAL A 431 -9.95 15.60 -3.79
C VAL A 431 -10.65 16.66 -4.62
N ILE A 432 -10.73 16.49 -5.95
CA ILE A 432 -11.33 17.53 -6.81
C ILE A 432 -12.83 17.68 -6.52
N LEU A 433 -13.54 16.56 -6.31
CA LEU A 433 -14.95 16.58 -5.96
C LEU A 433 -15.17 17.32 -4.63
N ILE A 434 -14.38 16.99 -3.61
CA ILE A 434 -14.44 17.67 -2.31
C ILE A 434 -14.08 19.15 -2.45
N TYR A 435 -13.03 19.47 -3.19
CA TYR A 435 -12.58 20.85 -3.40
C TYR A 435 -13.69 21.70 -4.03
N LEU A 436 -14.38 21.18 -5.03
CA LEU A 436 -15.52 21.85 -5.67
C LEU A 436 -16.67 22.07 -4.69
N VAL A 437 -17.02 21.05 -3.88
CA VAL A 437 -18.08 21.15 -2.86
C VAL A 437 -17.75 22.18 -1.77
N VAL A 438 -16.53 22.13 -1.23
CA VAL A 438 -16.08 23.08 -0.19
C VAL A 438 -16.05 24.50 -0.76
N ARG A 439 -15.60 24.66 -2.01
CA ARG A 439 -15.59 25.96 -2.67
C ARG A 439 -17.00 26.49 -2.91
N SER A 440 -17.94 25.67 -3.38
CA SER A 440 -19.31 26.13 -3.63
C SER A 440 -19.97 26.63 -2.36
N GLN A 441 -19.80 25.90 -1.25
CA GLN A 441 -20.28 26.32 0.07
C GLN A 441 -19.73 27.69 0.48
N ARG A 442 -18.44 27.94 0.26
CA ARG A 442 -17.82 29.24 0.58
C ARG A 442 -18.32 30.38 -0.28
N MET A 443 -18.52 30.15 -1.57
CA MET A 443 -19.07 31.19 -2.44
C MET A 443 -20.48 31.56 -1.99
N ASP A 444 -21.28 30.59 -1.55
CA ASP A 444 -22.63 30.84 -1.04
C ASP A 444 -22.60 31.60 0.30
N GLU A 445 -21.69 31.28 1.21
CA GLU A 445 -21.47 32.03 2.44
C GLU A 445 -21.00 33.47 2.18
N GLN A 446 -20.05 33.67 1.27
CA GLN A 446 -19.56 35.00 0.91
C GLN A 446 -20.68 35.85 0.29
N LYS A 447 -21.50 35.27 -0.60
CA LYS A 447 -22.68 35.95 -1.13
C LYS A 447 -23.64 36.35 0.00
N ARG A 448 -23.96 35.44 0.92
CA ARG A 448 -24.83 35.72 2.07
C ARG A 448 -24.29 36.84 2.96
N VAL A 449 -23.00 36.82 3.32
CA VAL A 449 -22.37 37.86 4.15
C VAL A 449 -22.38 39.22 3.45
N THR A 450 -22.13 39.23 2.15
CA THR A 450 -22.15 40.46 1.33
C THR A 450 -23.55 41.06 1.30
N THR A 451 -24.57 40.24 1.03
CA THR A 451 -25.98 40.64 1.07
C THR A 451 -26.38 41.20 2.44
N VAL A 452 -26.01 40.55 3.55
CA VAL A 452 -26.31 41.05 4.91
C VAL A 452 -25.62 42.39 5.20
N ARG A 453 -24.37 42.57 4.77
CA ARG A 453 -23.65 43.85 4.90
C ARG A 453 -24.33 44.97 4.11
N GLU A 454 -24.78 44.69 2.89
CA GLU A 454 -25.51 45.64 2.06
C GLU A 454 -26.87 46.01 2.68
N PHE A 455 -27.62 45.03 3.18
CA PHE A 455 -28.87 45.29 3.91
C PHE A 455 -28.64 46.16 5.14
N ARG A 456 -27.60 45.89 5.94
CA ARG A 456 -27.27 46.70 7.13
C ARG A 456 -26.90 48.14 6.76
N LYS A 457 -26.09 48.34 5.71
CA LYS A 457 -25.77 49.68 5.18
C LYS A 457 -27.03 50.43 4.73
N SER A 458 -27.95 49.73 4.04
CA SER A 458 -29.21 50.33 3.57
C SER A 458 -30.14 50.74 4.72
N GLN A 459 -30.22 49.95 5.81
CA GLN A 459 -30.99 50.31 7.01
C GLN A 459 -30.38 51.50 7.74
N GLN A 460 -29.04 51.54 7.85
CA GLN A 460 -28.34 52.64 8.51
C GLN A 460 -28.59 53.96 7.75
N SER A 461 -28.49 53.94 6.41
CA SER A 461 -28.85 55.09 5.54
C SER A 461 -30.31 55.55 5.73
N LYS A 462 -31.27 54.61 5.81
CA LYS A 462 -32.69 54.95 6.06
C LYS A 462 -32.93 55.54 7.45
N SER A 463 -32.18 55.12 8.47
CA SER A 463 -32.29 55.67 9.83
C SER A 463 -31.72 57.09 9.94
N THR A 464 -30.61 57.39 9.26
CA THR A 464 -30.03 58.75 9.21
C THR A 464 -30.94 59.73 8.46
N SER A 465 -31.57 59.28 7.36
CA SER A 465 -32.54 60.07 6.61
C SER A 465 -33.81 60.39 7.41
N ARG A 466 -34.30 59.45 8.24
CA ARG A 466 -35.43 59.71 9.16
C ARG A 466 -35.07 60.71 10.26
N ARG A 467 -33.85 60.63 10.81
CA ARG A 467 -33.39 61.58 11.85
C ARG A 467 -33.23 63.00 11.30
N TYR A 468 -32.77 63.14 10.07
CA TYR A 468 -32.69 64.44 9.38
C TYR A 468 -34.08 65.03 9.09
N LYS A 469 -35.05 64.21 8.68
CA LYS A 469 -36.46 64.62 8.50
C LYS A 469 -37.19 64.98 9.80
N GLN A 470 -36.72 64.49 10.94
CA GLN A 470 -37.30 64.78 12.26
C GLN A 470 -36.71 66.07 12.83
N SER A 471 -35.39 66.29 12.69
CA SER A 471 -34.72 67.56 13.02
C SER A 471 -35.29 68.73 12.21
N SER A 472 -35.47 68.56 10.90
CA SER A 472 -36.06 69.61 10.03
C SER A 472 -37.57 69.84 10.25
N ARG A 473 -38.25 68.96 11.00
CA ARG A 473 -39.63 69.18 11.45
C ARG A 473 -39.69 69.93 12.78
N GLU A 474 -38.73 69.68 13.68
CA GLU A 474 -38.58 70.41 14.93
C GLU A 474 -38.09 71.86 14.68
N ASP A 475 -37.21 72.08 13.69
CA ASP A 475 -36.76 73.44 13.32
C ASP A 475 -37.91 74.29 12.72
N ASN A 476 -38.81 73.69 11.92
CA ASN A 476 -39.96 74.39 11.35
C ASN A 476 -41.07 74.70 12.37
N GLU A 477 -41.20 73.93 13.46
CA GLU A 477 -42.14 74.26 14.55
C GLU A 477 -41.60 75.35 15.50
N GLN A 478 -40.30 75.63 15.45
CA GLN A 478 -39.65 76.65 16.28
C GLN A 478 -39.52 78.01 15.56
N GLU A 479 -39.53 78.02 14.22
CA GLU A 479 -39.56 79.25 13.41
C GLU A 479 -40.94 79.94 13.42
N ASP A 480 -42.05 79.20 13.51
CA ASP A 480 -43.41 79.76 13.61
C ASP A 480 -43.78 80.33 15.00
N ARG A 481 -42.92 80.14 16.02
CA ARG A 481 -43.11 80.70 17.38
C ARG A 481 -42.25 81.91 17.72
N SER A 482 -41.42 82.40 16.79
CA SER A 482 -40.45 83.46 17.07
C SER A 482 -40.68 84.78 16.34
N ILE A 483 -41.89 85.01 15.79
CA ILE A 483 -42.38 86.36 15.48
C ILE A 483 -42.97 86.97 16.76
N GLY A 484 -42.11 87.50 17.63
CA GLY A 484 -42.56 88.32 18.75
C GLY A 484 -41.64 88.33 19.96
N ARG A 485 -40.49 89.00 19.86
CA ARG A 485 -39.98 90.00 20.82
C ARG A 485 -38.48 90.26 20.63
N GLU A 486 -38.16 91.51 20.35
CA GLU A 486 -36.89 92.13 20.73
C GLU A 486 -36.71 92.06 22.27
N THR A 487 -35.51 91.76 22.77
CA THR A 487 -34.56 92.74 23.35
C THR A 487 -33.38 92.05 24.06
N GLU A 488 -32.23 92.72 23.96
CA GLU A 488 -31.08 92.75 24.89
C GLU A 488 -30.00 91.63 24.96
N VAL A 489 -28.87 91.93 24.30
CA VAL A 489 -27.52 92.17 24.88
C VAL A 489 -26.94 91.14 25.89
N LYS A 490 -25.81 90.47 25.54
CA LYS A 490 -24.41 90.82 25.93
C LYS A 490 -23.37 89.73 25.57
N HIS A 491 -22.20 90.19 25.08
CA HIS A 491 -20.82 89.64 25.07
C HIS A 491 -20.54 88.20 25.54
N ARG A 492 -19.59 87.43 24.94
CA ARG A 492 -18.15 87.75 24.74
C ARG A 492 -17.45 86.61 23.96
N ASN A 493 -16.50 86.96 23.07
CA ASN A 493 -15.16 86.37 22.78
C ASN A 493 -14.92 84.85 22.94
N THR A 494 -14.12 84.13 22.16
CA THR A 494 -13.12 84.41 21.10
C THR A 494 -12.64 83.05 20.55
N ASP A 495 -12.13 83.09 19.32
CA ASP A 495 -11.04 82.30 18.73
C ASP A 495 -11.27 80.92 18.10
N ASN A 496 -10.93 80.95 16.80
CA ASN A 496 -10.65 79.89 15.85
C ASN A 496 -9.48 79.00 16.29
N GLU A 497 -9.49 77.71 15.90
CA GLU A 497 -8.53 77.17 14.91
C GLU A 497 -8.80 75.71 14.51
N ALA A 498 -8.91 75.55 13.18
CA ALA A 498 -8.38 74.50 12.30
C ALA A 498 -8.21 73.03 12.77
N SER A 499 -8.97 72.16 12.10
CA SER A 499 -8.51 71.02 11.29
C SER A 499 -7.25 70.24 11.72
N ARG A 500 -7.42 68.98 12.13
CA ARG A 500 -6.47 67.89 11.84
C ARG A 500 -7.17 66.53 11.75
N SER A 501 -6.92 65.87 10.61
CA SER A 501 -7.21 64.46 10.34
C SER A 501 -6.39 63.54 11.24
N PHE A 502 -6.96 62.41 11.67
CA PHE A 502 -6.18 61.23 12.05
C PHE A 502 -6.94 59.96 11.66
N ASP A 503 -6.45 59.32 10.60
CA ASP A 503 -6.56 57.88 10.35
C ASP A 503 -5.49 57.19 11.22
N ASP A 504 -5.89 56.35 12.18
CA ASP A 504 -5.23 55.04 12.48
C ASP A 504 -6.10 54.22 13.46
N PRO A 505 -6.36 52.91 13.22
CA PRO A 505 -7.26 52.10 14.03
C PRO A 505 -6.48 51.28 15.06
N ARG A 506 -6.29 51.81 16.27
CA ARG A 506 -5.70 51.05 17.40
C ARG A 506 -6.31 51.32 18.77
N ASP A 507 -7.57 51.72 18.87
CA ASP A 507 -8.26 51.86 20.16
C ASP A 507 -9.63 51.16 20.19
N ILE A 508 -9.64 49.83 20.00
CA ILE A 508 -10.76 48.98 20.43
C ILE A 508 -10.19 47.65 20.95
N ILE A 509 -9.42 47.70 22.04
CA ILE A 509 -9.20 46.52 22.90
C ILE A 509 -9.32 46.98 24.34
N MET A 510 -10.53 46.82 24.88
CA MET A 510 -10.87 46.54 26.29
C MET A 510 -12.23 47.16 26.60
N MET A 511 -13.30 46.36 26.43
CA MET A 511 -14.30 46.19 27.48
C MET A 511 -15.27 45.07 27.13
N GLY A 512 -15.58 44.29 28.16
CA GLY A 512 -16.31 43.02 28.21
C GLY A 512 -17.38 42.77 27.14
N SER A 513 -17.43 41.52 26.69
CA SER A 513 -18.66 40.91 26.23
C SER A 513 -18.71 39.44 26.63
N ARG A 514 -19.62 39.20 27.58
CA ARG A 514 -20.45 38.02 27.78
C ARG A 514 -20.22 36.88 26.77
N VAL A 515 -19.95 35.71 27.34
CA VAL A 515 -19.87 34.42 26.66
C VAL A 515 -21.23 34.07 26.05
N ASP A 516 -21.37 34.30 24.74
CA ASP A 516 -22.42 33.71 23.92
C ASP A 516 -21.85 32.51 23.14
N GLY A 517 -22.54 31.36 23.21
CA GLY A 517 -22.17 30.08 22.60
C GLY A 517 -22.22 30.00 21.07
N ASN A 518 -21.89 31.10 20.37
CA ASN A 518 -22.03 31.24 18.91
C ASN A 518 -20.72 31.08 18.11
N THR A 519 -19.63 30.62 18.72
CA THR A 519 -18.35 30.47 18.01
C THR A 519 -18.25 29.18 17.17
N LEU A 520 -19.10 28.18 17.41
CA LEU A 520 -19.20 26.97 16.57
C LEU A 520 -20.07 27.16 15.32
N THR A 521 -20.94 28.16 15.29
CA THR A 521 -21.81 28.49 14.14
C THR A 521 -21.08 29.09 12.94
N SER A 522 -19.80 29.47 13.07
CA SER A 522 -18.98 29.98 11.95
C SER A 522 -18.18 28.87 11.25
N TYR A 523 -18.29 27.63 11.72
CA TYR A 523 -17.43 26.52 11.30
C TYR A 523 -18.14 25.17 11.10
N CYS A 524 -19.45 25.10 11.31
CA CYS A 524 -20.29 23.99 10.84
C CYS A 524 -21.06 24.47 9.62
#